data_AF-A0A6B3ATP9-F1
#
_entry.id   AF-A0A6B3ATP9-F1
#
_cell.length_a   1.000
_cell.length_b   1.000
_cell.length_c   1.000
_cell.angle_alpha   90.00
_cell.angle_beta   90.00
_cell.angle_gamma   90.00
#
_symmetry.space_group_name_H-M   'P 1'
#
loop_
_entity.id
_entity.type
_entity.pdbx_description
1 polymer ?
#
loop_
_entity_poly.entity_id
_entity_poly.type
_entity_poly.pdbx_seq_one_letter_code
_entity_poly.pdbx_strand_id
1 'polypeptide(L)' 'MPQGMGRTQHGDALFPADQALPIARPVPVQTSGRLEFAARCPECRTWHRHVSLGEKAAPCGAHYRLEFKGAA' A
#
# COMPACT_ATOMS: atom_id res chain seq x y z
N MET A 1 17.17 51.88 18.10
CA MET A 1 17.39 51.01 16.93
C MET A 1 18.81 50.45 17.05
N PRO A 2 19.08 49.13 16.95
CA PRO A 2 18.77 48.27 15.79
C PRO A 2 18.10 46.91 16.15
N GLN A 3 17.12 46.46 15.35
CA GLN A 3 17.17 45.37 14.33
C GLN A 3 17.28 43.95 14.89
N GLY A 4 16.37 43.05 14.47
CA GLY A 4 16.69 41.62 14.49
C GLY A 4 15.54 40.63 14.42
N MET A 5 15.07 40.35 13.20
CA MET A 5 14.47 39.08 12.77
C MET A 5 13.14 38.61 13.37
N GLY A 6 12.11 38.67 12.52
CA GLY A 6 10.94 37.81 12.62
C GLY A 6 11.32 36.33 12.60
N ARG A 7 10.69 35.54 13.48
CA ARG A 7 10.57 34.09 13.34
C ARG A 7 9.12 33.76 13.08
N THR A 8 8.72 33.88 11.82
CA THR A 8 7.70 33.03 11.21
C THR A 8 8.15 31.58 11.36
N GLN A 9 7.64 30.89 12.38
CA GLN A 9 7.61 29.43 12.42
C GLN A 9 6.22 29.06 11.90
N HIS A 10 6.02 29.16 10.59
CA HIS A 10 6.12 28.02 9.67
C HIS A 10 5.22 26.88 10.18
N GLY A 11 3.95 26.94 9.78
CA GLY A 11 3.07 25.80 9.90
C GLY A 11 3.58 24.71 8.97
N ASP A 12 4.00 23.59 9.53
CA ASP A 12 4.37 22.40 8.78
C ASP A 12 3.92 21.18 9.58
N ALA A 13 3.29 20.22 8.90
CA ALA A 13 2.76 18.94 9.39
C ALA A 13 1.30 18.88 9.95
N LEU A 14 0.34 19.57 9.34
CA LEU A 14 -1.11 19.28 9.56
C LEU A 14 -1.70 18.21 8.62
N PHE A 15 -0.92 17.66 7.69
CA PHE A 15 -1.39 16.61 6.80
C PHE A 15 -0.92 15.26 7.35
N PRO A 16 -1.78 14.40 7.90
CA PRO A 16 -1.40 13.00 8.08
C PRO A 16 -1.00 12.49 6.71
N ALA A 17 0.25 12.00 6.58
CA ALA A 17 0.65 11.28 5.39
C ALA A 17 -0.40 10.18 5.21
N ASP A 18 -1.21 10.31 4.15
CA ASP A 18 -2.21 9.33 3.77
C ASP A 18 -1.48 7.99 3.75
N GLN A 19 -1.71 7.15 4.77
CA GLN A 19 -1.09 5.85 4.89
C GLN A 19 -1.77 4.93 3.87
N ALA A 20 -1.72 5.32 2.59
CA ALA A 20 -2.19 4.52 1.49
C ALA A 20 -1.43 3.21 1.58
N LEU A 21 -2.16 2.14 1.91
CA LEU A 21 -1.60 0.80 1.95
C LEU A 21 -0.91 0.54 0.62
N PRO A 22 0.31 -0.01 0.63
CA PRO A 22 1.02 -0.31 -0.60
C PRO A 22 0.12 -1.19 -1.47
N ILE A 23 -0.06 -0.79 -2.73
CA ILE A 23 -0.90 -1.52 -3.68
C ILE A 23 -0.06 -2.60 -4.33
N ALA A 24 -0.37 -3.86 -4.03
CA ALA A 24 0.22 -5.01 -4.69
C ALA A 24 -0.68 -5.43 -5.85
N ARG A 25 -0.09 -5.62 -7.03
CA ARG A 25 -0.84 -6.07 -8.22
C ARG A 25 -0.89 -7.60 -8.24
N PRO A 26 -2.07 -8.22 -8.06
CA PRO A 26 -2.19 -9.66 -8.18
C PRO A 26 -2.12 -10.10 -9.65
N VAL A 27 -1.58 -11.28 -9.86
CA VAL A 27 -1.71 -12.08 -11.06
C VAL A 27 -2.83 -13.10 -10.82
N PRO A 28 -3.88 -13.15 -11.65
CA PRO A 28 -4.90 -14.17 -11.52
C PRO A 28 -4.32 -15.53 -11.92
N VAL A 29 -4.55 -16.55 -11.10
CA VAL A 29 -4.09 -17.92 -11.30
C VAL A 29 -5.29 -18.84 -11.12
N GLN A 30 -5.58 -19.70 -12.11
CA GLN A 30 -6.64 -20.69 -11.96
C GLN A 30 -6.04 -22.02 -11.49
N THR A 31 -6.45 -22.47 -10.31
CA THR A 31 -5.99 -23.73 -9.71
C THR A 31 -7.19 -24.60 -9.39
N SER A 32 -7.25 -25.82 -9.93
CA SER A 32 -8.33 -26.79 -9.66
C SER A 32 -9.74 -26.21 -9.79
N GLY A 33 -9.97 -25.37 -10.82
CA GLY A 33 -11.25 -24.71 -11.07
C GLY A 33 -11.54 -23.47 -10.23
N ARG A 34 -10.68 -23.09 -9.27
CA ARG A 34 -10.82 -21.87 -8.47
C ARG A 34 -9.89 -20.77 -8.97
N LEU A 35 -10.41 -19.54 -9.05
CA LEU A 35 -9.60 -18.35 -9.30
C LEU A 35 -8.90 -17.90 -8.02
N GLU A 36 -7.58 -17.88 -8.06
CA GLU A 36 -6.70 -17.37 -7.03
C GLU A 36 -5.93 -16.15 -7.56
N PHE A 37 -5.33 -15.40 -6.67
CA PHE A 37 -4.63 -14.15 -6.95
C PHE A 37 -3.25 -14.22 -6.29
N ALA A 38 -2.21 -14.43 -7.10
CA ALA A 38 -0.84 -14.43 -6.63
C ALA A 38 -0.28 -13.00 -6.69
N ALA A 39 0.09 -12.42 -5.56
CA ALA A 39 0.65 -11.08 -5.47
C ALA A 39 2.03 -11.08 -4.82
N ARG A 40 2.89 -10.18 -5.29
CA ARG A 40 4.21 -9.99 -4.69
C ARG A 40 4.10 -9.05 -3.50
N CYS A 41 4.52 -9.52 -2.33
CA CYS A 41 4.57 -8.70 -1.12
C CYS A 41 5.53 -7.51 -1.30
N PRO A 42 5.14 -6.28 -0.94
CA PRO A 42 6.05 -5.15 -0.92
C PRO A 42 7.14 -5.29 0.15
N GLU A 43 6.85 -5.98 1.26
CA GLU A 43 7.78 -6.09 2.40
C GLU A 43 8.76 -7.26 2.26
N CYS A 44 8.27 -8.50 2.24
CA CYS A 44 9.13 -9.68 2.16
C CYS A 44 9.57 -10.04 0.74
N ARG A 45 9.05 -9.33 -0.28
CA ARG A 45 9.32 -9.55 -1.72
C ARG A 45 8.97 -10.94 -2.25
N THR A 46 8.31 -11.77 -1.45
CA THR A 46 7.83 -13.13 -1.76
C THR A 46 6.43 -13.09 -2.37
N TRP A 47 6.06 -14.14 -3.09
CA TRP A 47 4.72 -14.32 -3.66
C TRP A 47 3.76 -14.90 -2.62
N HIS A 48 2.63 -14.23 -2.42
CA HIS A 48 1.52 -14.72 -1.61
C HIS A 48 0.30 -14.96 -2.48
N ARG A 49 -0.42 -16.05 -2.19
CA ARG A 49 -1.68 -16.36 -2.84
C ARG A 49 -2.85 -15.90 -1.97
N HIS A 50 -3.83 -15.32 -2.63
CA HIS A 50 -5.08 -14.87 -2.04
C HIS A 50 -6.25 -15.36 -2.87
N VAL A 51 -7.40 -15.62 -2.25
CA VAL A 51 -8.61 -16.07 -2.96
C VAL A 51 -9.54 -14.91 -3.32
N SER A 52 -9.18 -13.68 -2.95
CA SER A 52 -9.98 -12.47 -3.21
C SER A 52 -9.10 -11.23 -3.27
N LEU A 53 -9.61 -10.18 -3.92
CA LEU A 53 -9.01 -8.84 -3.96
C LEU A 53 -9.30 -8.03 -2.69
N GLY A 54 -8.76 -6.81 -2.62
CA GLY A 54 -8.95 -5.87 -1.51
C GLY A 54 -7.78 -5.86 -0.51
N GLU A 55 -8.02 -5.33 0.68
CA GLU A 55 -7.01 -5.25 1.74
C GLU A 55 -6.73 -6.64 2.31
N LYS A 56 -5.45 -7.04 2.29
CA LYS A 56 -4.98 -8.31 2.81
C LYS A 56 -3.82 -8.12 3.75
N ALA A 57 -3.83 -8.92 4.81
CA ALA A 57 -2.68 -9.18 5.63
C ALA A 57 -1.97 -10.42 5.07
N ALA A 58 -0.69 -10.29 4.73
CA ALA A 58 0.15 -11.43 4.41
C ALA A 58 0.61 -12.15 5.69
N PRO A 59 0.95 -13.44 5.58
CA PRO A 59 1.48 -14.21 6.70
C PRO A 59 2.82 -13.67 7.23
N CYS A 60 3.51 -12.80 6.47
CA CYS A 60 4.71 -12.10 6.93
C CYS A 60 4.41 -10.88 7.84
N GLY A 61 3.15 -10.53 8.06
CA GLY A 61 2.74 -9.34 8.84
C GLY A 61 2.50 -8.08 8.00
N ALA A 62 2.75 -8.12 6.69
CA ALA A 62 2.54 -6.98 5.81
C ALA A 62 1.05 -6.76 5.49
N HIS A 63 0.62 -5.49 5.53
CA HIS A 63 -0.71 -5.06 5.10
C HIS A 63 -0.62 -4.37 3.75
N TYR A 64 -1.34 -4.87 2.75
CA TYR A 64 -1.36 -4.29 1.42
C TYR A 64 -2.72 -4.47 0.76
N ARG A 65 -3.00 -3.61 -0.22
CA ARG A 65 -4.23 -3.71 -1.01
C ARG A 65 -3.96 -4.41 -2.34
N LEU A 66 -4.77 -5.41 -2.65
CA LEU A 66 -4.76 -6.15 -3.90
C LEU A 66 -5.73 -5.53 -4.88
N GLU A 67 -5.20 -4.88 -5.91
CA GLU A 67 -6.00 -4.26 -6.96
C GLU A 67 -5.41 -4.55 -8.34
N PHE A 68 -6.30 -4.86 -9.29
CA PHE A 68 -5.93 -4.95 -10.69
C PHE A 68 -5.68 -3.56 -11.26
N LYS A 69 -4.67 -3.45 -12.12
CA LYS A 69 -4.46 -2.23 -12.91
C LYS A 69 -5.50 -2.22 -14.03
N GLY A 70 -6.62 -1.54 -13.81
CA GLY A 70 -7.64 -1.29 -14.83
C GLY A 70 -8.97 -2.01 -14.60
N ALA A 71 -9.65 -1.71 -13.49
CA ALA A 71 -11.11 -1.74 -13.50
C ALA A 71 -11.58 -0.41 -14.11
N ALA A 72 -11.66 -0.37 -15.44
CA ALA A 72 -12.35 0.66 -16.21
C ALA A 72 -13.45 -0.04 -17.03
#